data_AF-B7KFI2-F1
#
_entry.id   AF-B7KFI2-F1
#
_cell.length_a   1.000
_cell.length_b   1.000
_cell.length_c   1.000
_cell.angle_alpha   90.00
_cell.angle_beta   90.00
_cell.angle_gamma   90.00
#
_symmetry.space_group_name_H-M   'P 1'
#
loop_
_entity.id
_entity.type
_entity.pdbx_description
1 polymer ?
#
loop_
_entity_poly.entity_id
_entity_poly.type
_entity_poly.pdbx_seq_one_letter_code
_entity_poly.pdbx_strand_id
1 'polypeptide(L)'
;MKKLIEGLEKFQAGYFSLHRDLFEELAHGQKPRILFITCSDSRIDPNLITQAQVGDLFVIRNAGNMIPPYGATNGGEGAALEYALHALGIEQIIICGHSHCGAMKGLLKLNKLAEDMPLVYDWLKQAEATRRLVKDNYKDLEGEDLLEVTVAENVLTQLENLHTYPIVRSKLHQNKLSLHGWIYRIETGEVLAYDSVLHDFVAPHSRLPAPEPEYNFHPSCEIKKEQAFTVAQPYISSTEKSKKSSSNANGHSSSSQPSHDSHLSSQQWERIYRGSYR
;
A
#
# COMPACT_ATOMS: atom_id res chain seq x y z
N MET A 1 -13.03 -0.71 26.57
CA MET A 1 -12.07 -1.71 27.08
C MET A 1 -12.70 -3.06 27.40
N LYS A 2 -13.52 -3.26 28.44
CA LYS A 2 -14.05 -4.58 28.87
C LYS A 2 -14.40 -5.57 27.72
N LYS A 3 -15.30 -5.19 26.80
CA LYS A 3 -15.70 -6.00 25.63
C LYS A 3 -14.53 -6.49 24.74
N LEU A 4 -13.43 -5.74 24.67
CA LEU A 4 -12.23 -6.14 23.91
C LEU A 4 -11.40 -7.19 24.66
N ILE A 5 -11.33 -7.10 25.99
CA ILE A 5 -10.64 -8.10 26.83
C ILE A 5 -11.39 -9.43 26.76
N GLU A 6 -12.71 -9.40 26.93
CA GLU A 6 -13.61 -10.55 26.68
C GLU A 6 -13.51 -11.09 25.24
N GLY A 7 -13.13 -10.24 24.28
CA GLY A 7 -12.86 -10.61 22.89
C GLY A 7 -11.54 -11.36 22.73
N LEU A 8 -10.47 -10.94 23.42
CA LEU A 8 -9.18 -11.62 23.44
C LEU A 8 -9.29 -13.00 24.11
N GLU A 9 -10.02 -13.10 25.22
CA GLU A 9 -10.32 -14.37 25.90
C GLU A 9 -11.05 -15.34 24.95
N LYS A 10 -12.08 -14.87 24.23
CA LYS A 10 -12.80 -15.66 23.23
C LYS A 10 -11.96 -16.04 22.01
N PHE A 11 -11.05 -15.16 21.57
CA PHE A 11 -10.11 -15.46 20.50
C PHE A 11 -9.15 -16.59 20.92
N GLN A 12 -8.56 -16.50 22.11
CA GLN A 12 -7.64 -17.51 22.65
C GLN A 12 -8.32 -18.86 22.85
N ALA A 13 -9.47 -18.88 23.53
CA ALA A 13 -10.21 -20.10 23.85
C ALA A 13 -10.92 -20.72 22.63
N GLY A 14 -11.27 -19.90 21.62
CA GLY A 14 -11.94 -20.33 20.39
C GLY A 14 -10.97 -20.43 19.22
N TYR A 15 -10.94 -19.38 18.38
CA TYR A 15 -10.27 -19.42 17.07
C TYR A 15 -8.80 -19.84 17.15
N PHE A 16 -8.02 -19.28 18.07
CA PHE A 16 -6.61 -19.62 18.23
C PHE A 16 -6.41 -21.09 18.64
N SER A 17 -7.20 -21.57 19.61
CA SER A 17 -7.15 -22.97 20.07
C SER A 17 -7.49 -23.98 18.97
N LEU A 18 -8.33 -23.60 18.00
CA LEU A 18 -8.69 -24.44 16.84
C LEU A 18 -7.69 -24.38 15.67
N HIS A 19 -6.86 -23.33 15.60
CA HIS A 19 -5.92 -23.10 14.49
C HIS A 19 -4.46 -22.99 14.97
N ARG A 20 -4.10 -23.71 16.04
CA ARG A 20 -2.78 -23.59 16.68
C ARG A 20 -1.62 -23.82 15.71
N ASP A 21 -1.72 -24.84 14.88
CA ASP A 21 -0.67 -25.24 13.93
C ASP A 21 -0.41 -24.12 12.90
N LEU A 22 -1.47 -23.45 12.43
CA LEU A 22 -1.39 -22.26 11.56
C LEU A 22 -0.68 -21.09 12.28
N PHE A 23 -1.01 -20.82 13.55
CA PHE A 23 -0.33 -19.78 14.32
C PHE A 23 1.12 -20.13 14.65
N GLU A 24 1.48 -21.41 14.76
CA GLU A 24 2.87 -21.88 14.93
C GLU A 24 3.67 -21.72 13.63
N GLU A 25 3.10 -22.03 12.45
CA GLU A 25 3.72 -21.72 11.16
C GLU A 25 3.92 -20.21 10.96
N LEU A 26 2.87 -19.41 11.20
CA LEU A 26 2.93 -17.94 11.05
C LEU A 26 3.92 -17.28 12.02
N ALA A 27 4.18 -17.88 13.18
CA ALA A 27 5.21 -17.42 14.12
C ALA A 27 6.64 -17.60 13.60
N HIS A 28 6.85 -18.39 12.53
CA HIS A 28 8.13 -18.49 11.84
C HIS A 28 8.28 -17.50 10.67
N GLY A 29 7.18 -16.91 10.18
CA GLY A 29 7.21 -15.86 9.16
C GLY A 29 5.90 -15.73 8.39
N GLN A 30 5.69 -14.54 7.80
CA GLN A 30 4.54 -14.24 6.95
C GLN A 30 4.87 -14.45 5.46
N LYS A 31 3.89 -14.91 4.65
CA LYS A 31 4.00 -15.02 3.18
C LYS A 31 2.74 -14.52 2.45
N PRO A 32 2.23 -13.30 2.76
CA PRO A 32 1.04 -12.76 2.12
C PRO A 32 1.20 -12.67 0.60
N ARG A 33 0.11 -12.92 -0.12
CA ARG A 33 0.08 -12.89 -1.60
C ARG A 33 -0.39 -11.55 -2.15
N ILE A 34 -1.08 -10.75 -1.34
CA ILE A 34 -1.73 -9.50 -1.74
C ILE A 34 -1.38 -8.38 -0.76
N LEU A 35 -1.07 -7.20 -1.29
CA LEU A 35 -1.07 -5.94 -0.55
C LEU A 35 -2.47 -5.30 -0.68
N PHE A 36 -3.21 -5.23 0.41
CA PHE A 36 -4.56 -4.66 0.45
C PHE A 36 -4.53 -3.28 1.12
N ILE A 37 -4.82 -2.24 0.35
CA ILE A 37 -4.77 -0.84 0.78
C ILE A 37 -6.21 -0.36 0.88
N THR A 38 -6.67 0.00 2.08
CA THR A 38 -8.07 0.39 2.28
C THR A 38 -8.23 1.44 3.39
N CYS A 39 -9.47 1.83 3.67
CA CYS A 39 -9.75 2.93 4.58
C CYS A 39 -9.61 2.50 6.05
N SER A 40 -9.26 3.42 6.95
CA SER A 40 -9.36 3.23 8.41
C SER A 40 -10.80 3.17 8.95
N ASP A 41 -11.82 3.30 8.08
CA ASP A 41 -13.23 3.24 8.45
C ASP A 41 -13.58 1.91 9.15
N SER A 42 -14.20 1.99 10.33
CA SER A 42 -14.47 0.84 11.20
C SER A 42 -15.53 -0.14 10.66
N ARG A 43 -16.19 0.19 9.55
CA ARG A 43 -17.10 -0.70 8.81
C ARG A 43 -16.36 -1.62 7.82
N ILE A 44 -15.05 -1.40 7.63
CA ILE A 44 -14.20 -2.14 6.70
C ILE A 44 -13.32 -3.12 7.47
N ASP A 45 -13.39 -4.40 7.11
CA ASP A 45 -12.44 -5.45 7.47
C ASP A 45 -12.07 -6.21 6.18
N PRO A 46 -10.83 -6.09 5.69
CA PRO A 46 -10.43 -6.68 4.41
C PRO A 46 -10.39 -8.21 4.45
N ASN A 47 -10.13 -8.84 5.60
CA ASN A 47 -10.17 -10.29 5.74
C ASN A 47 -11.62 -10.78 5.70
N LEU A 48 -12.53 -10.08 6.37
CA LEU A 48 -13.96 -10.44 6.38
C LEU A 48 -14.59 -10.37 4.99
N ILE A 49 -14.39 -9.29 4.24
CA ILE A 49 -15.02 -9.11 2.92
C ILE A 49 -14.42 -10.01 1.83
N THR A 50 -13.21 -10.55 2.04
CA THR A 50 -12.54 -11.49 1.10
C THR A 50 -12.57 -12.96 1.55
N GLN A 51 -12.98 -13.22 2.80
CA GLN A 51 -12.80 -14.51 3.51
C GLN A 51 -11.34 -14.99 3.61
N ALA A 52 -10.37 -14.07 3.46
CA ALA A 52 -8.95 -14.35 3.58
C ALA A 52 -8.54 -14.78 4.99
N GLN A 53 -7.56 -15.68 5.06
CA GLN A 53 -7.02 -16.22 6.31
C GLN A 53 -5.95 -15.29 6.92
N VAL A 54 -5.62 -15.55 8.19
CA VAL A 54 -4.52 -14.84 8.85
C VAL A 54 -3.22 -15.14 8.12
N GLY A 55 -2.58 -14.11 7.56
CA GLY A 55 -1.34 -14.22 6.80
C GLY A 55 -1.47 -14.09 5.28
N ASP A 56 -2.69 -14.12 4.72
CA ASP A 56 -2.90 -13.99 3.26
C ASP A 56 -2.71 -12.55 2.74
N LEU A 57 -3.18 -11.57 3.52
CA LEU A 57 -3.16 -10.14 3.18
C LEU A 57 -2.12 -9.38 4.03
N PHE A 58 -1.27 -8.60 3.36
CA PHE A 58 -0.54 -7.51 4.00
C PHE A 58 -1.36 -6.22 3.85
N VAL A 59 -1.62 -5.49 4.93
CA VAL A 59 -2.69 -4.47 4.93
C VAL A 59 -2.17 -3.08 5.29
N ILE A 60 -2.50 -2.08 4.47
CA ILE A 60 -2.33 -0.64 4.77
C ILE A 60 -3.71 -0.03 5.02
N ARG A 61 -3.86 0.75 6.10
CA ARG A 61 -5.10 1.47 6.43
C ARG A 61 -4.85 2.92 6.83
N ASN A 62 -5.40 3.85 6.06
CA ASN A 62 -5.41 5.28 6.36
C ASN A 62 -6.76 5.91 5.98
N ALA A 63 -6.98 7.19 6.32
CA ALA A 63 -8.25 7.85 6.02
C ALA A 63 -8.39 8.10 4.50
N GLY A 64 -9.33 7.41 3.84
CA GLY A 64 -9.57 7.53 2.41
C GLY A 64 -8.71 6.66 1.50
N ASN A 65 -8.07 5.61 2.04
CA ASN A 65 -7.34 4.58 1.28
C ASN A 65 -6.30 5.12 0.29
N MET A 66 -5.65 6.23 0.65
CA MET A 66 -4.77 6.98 -0.25
C MET A 66 -3.32 6.48 -0.20
N ILE A 67 -2.63 6.54 -1.33
CA ILE A 67 -1.19 6.41 -1.45
C ILE A 67 -0.70 7.69 -2.11
N PRO A 68 0.03 8.58 -1.40
CA PRO A 68 0.61 9.78 -2.01
C PRO A 68 1.62 9.42 -3.11
N PRO A 69 1.89 10.31 -4.08
CA PRO A 69 2.96 10.12 -5.05
C PRO A 69 4.33 9.88 -4.38
N TYR A 70 5.21 9.12 -5.04
CA TYR A 70 6.56 8.87 -4.55
C TYR A 70 7.32 10.18 -4.29
N GLY A 71 7.79 10.36 -3.06
CA GLY A 71 8.50 11.57 -2.62
C GLY A 71 7.60 12.74 -2.20
N ALA A 72 6.27 12.66 -2.35
CA ALA A 72 5.35 13.72 -1.91
C ALA A 72 5.15 13.75 -0.37
N THR A 73 5.38 12.62 0.30
CA THR A 73 5.30 12.50 1.77
C THR A 73 6.39 11.57 2.32
N ASN A 74 6.63 11.65 3.63
CA ASN A 74 7.45 10.72 4.42
C ASN A 74 6.59 9.86 5.36
N GLY A 75 5.36 9.52 4.94
CA GLY A 75 4.42 8.67 5.68
C GLY A 75 4.80 7.18 5.70
N GLY A 76 3.96 6.37 6.35
CA GLY A 76 4.17 4.91 6.45
C GLY A 76 3.84 4.17 5.16
N GLU A 77 3.01 4.77 4.30
CA GLU A 77 2.47 4.23 3.06
C GLU A 77 3.56 3.69 2.13
N GLY A 78 4.55 4.53 1.81
CA GLY A 78 5.64 4.18 0.89
C GLY A 78 6.56 3.09 1.43
N ALA A 79 6.85 3.12 2.73
CA ALA A 79 7.69 2.11 3.39
C ALA A 79 6.97 0.75 3.48
N ALA A 80 5.68 0.73 3.78
CA ALA A 80 4.86 -0.48 3.81
C ALA A 80 4.67 -1.09 2.41
N LEU A 81 4.48 -0.26 1.39
CA LEU A 81 4.44 -0.66 -0.02
C LEU A 81 5.78 -1.28 -0.48
N GLU A 82 6.90 -0.63 -0.17
CA GLU A 82 8.22 -1.15 -0.53
C GLU A 82 8.54 -2.45 0.21
N TYR A 83 8.23 -2.56 1.50
CA TYR A 83 8.40 -3.80 2.27
C TYR A 83 7.56 -4.95 1.71
N ALA A 84 6.29 -4.71 1.39
CA ALA A 84 5.40 -5.70 0.78
C ALA A 84 5.97 -6.22 -0.56
N LEU A 85 6.43 -5.34 -1.44
CA LEU A 85 6.92 -5.72 -2.76
C LEU A 85 8.35 -6.28 -2.76
N HIS A 86 9.24 -5.75 -1.91
CA HIS A 86 10.66 -6.13 -1.87
C HIS A 86 10.92 -7.31 -0.94
N ALA A 87 10.52 -7.20 0.32
CA ALA A 87 10.86 -8.17 1.36
C ALA A 87 9.88 -9.36 1.41
N LEU A 88 8.57 -9.10 1.24
CA LEU A 88 7.55 -10.15 1.22
C LEU A 88 7.29 -10.72 -0.18
N GLY A 89 7.84 -10.09 -1.22
CA GLY A 89 7.76 -10.57 -2.60
C GLY A 89 6.37 -10.47 -3.23
N ILE A 90 5.43 -9.68 -2.68
CA ILE A 90 4.05 -9.56 -3.18
C ILE A 90 4.00 -9.14 -4.66
N GLU A 91 3.04 -9.72 -5.37
CA GLU A 91 2.85 -9.59 -6.83
C GLU A 91 1.47 -9.00 -7.19
N GLN A 92 0.64 -8.66 -6.20
CA GLN A 92 -0.72 -8.17 -6.36
C GLN A 92 -1.00 -7.02 -5.37
N ILE A 93 -1.51 -5.89 -5.87
CA ILE A 93 -1.94 -4.74 -5.04
C ILE A 93 -3.40 -4.44 -5.32
N ILE A 94 -4.19 -4.28 -4.26
CA ILE A 94 -5.57 -3.81 -4.34
C ILE A 94 -5.67 -2.45 -3.63
N ILE A 95 -6.05 -1.39 -4.35
CA ILE A 95 -6.61 -0.17 -3.75
C ILE A 95 -8.11 -0.43 -3.58
N CYS A 96 -8.62 -0.47 -2.36
CA CYS A 96 -10.03 -0.69 -2.06
C CYS A 96 -10.66 0.56 -1.41
N GLY A 97 -11.39 1.32 -2.22
CA GLY A 97 -12.33 2.35 -1.78
C GLY A 97 -13.63 1.74 -1.23
N HIS A 98 -14.52 2.59 -0.71
CA HIS A 98 -15.81 2.13 -0.18
C HIS A 98 -16.90 3.20 -0.22
N SER A 99 -18.17 2.77 -0.30
CA SER A 99 -19.31 3.68 -0.22
C SER A 99 -19.37 4.43 1.12
N HIS A 100 -19.99 5.62 1.13
CA HIS A 100 -20.12 6.48 2.32
C HIS A 100 -18.78 6.86 2.99
N CYS A 101 -17.72 7.04 2.20
CA CYS A 101 -16.38 7.34 2.74
C CYS A 101 -16.29 8.73 3.36
N GLY A 102 -16.03 8.80 4.67
CA GLY A 102 -15.89 10.06 5.42
C GLY A 102 -14.75 10.96 4.92
N ALA A 103 -13.64 10.35 4.46
CA ALA A 103 -12.52 11.09 3.88
C ALA A 103 -12.91 11.80 2.57
N MET A 104 -13.69 11.14 1.70
CA MET A 104 -14.17 11.72 0.45
C MET A 104 -15.29 12.75 0.68
N LYS A 105 -16.17 12.54 1.67
CA LYS A 105 -17.10 13.58 2.17
C LYS A 105 -16.34 14.82 2.71
N GLY A 106 -15.14 14.62 3.24
CA GLY A 106 -14.19 15.67 3.61
C GLY A 106 -13.54 16.36 2.39
N LEU A 107 -13.07 15.59 1.40
CA LEU A 107 -12.40 16.10 0.19
C LEU A 107 -13.31 17.03 -0.64
N LEU A 108 -14.59 16.67 -0.79
CA LEU A 108 -15.61 17.52 -1.41
C LEU A 108 -15.86 18.84 -0.66
N LYS A 109 -15.43 18.94 0.60
CA LYS A 109 -15.63 20.08 1.50
C LYS A 109 -14.30 20.62 2.04
N LEU A 110 -13.18 20.34 1.36
CA LEU A 110 -11.80 20.45 1.86
C LEU A 110 -11.50 21.72 2.67
N ASN A 111 -11.88 22.90 2.16
CA ASN A 111 -11.60 24.18 2.83
C ASN A 111 -12.26 24.30 4.22
N LYS A 112 -13.35 23.58 4.49
CA LYS A 112 -14.02 23.56 5.80
C LYS A 112 -13.28 22.70 6.84
N LEU A 113 -12.28 21.93 6.43
CA LEU A 113 -11.46 21.10 7.32
C LEU A 113 -10.25 21.85 7.89
N ALA A 114 -9.87 23.00 7.30
CA ALA A 114 -8.61 23.68 7.60
C ALA A 114 -8.51 24.20 9.05
N GLU A 115 -9.64 24.53 9.68
CA GLU A 115 -9.71 25.02 11.06
C GLU A 115 -9.89 23.87 12.07
N ASP A 116 -10.96 23.06 11.92
CA ASP A 116 -11.31 22.00 12.88
C ASP A 116 -10.45 20.72 12.76
N MET A 117 -9.92 20.42 11.56
CA MET A 117 -9.23 19.16 11.25
C MET A 117 -8.00 19.38 10.35
N PRO A 118 -7.03 20.23 10.73
CA PRO A 118 -5.92 20.65 9.88
C PRO A 118 -5.07 19.48 9.35
N LEU A 119 -4.84 18.44 10.16
CA LEU A 119 -4.12 17.24 9.71
C LEU A 119 -4.88 16.44 8.64
N VAL A 120 -6.21 16.44 8.68
CA VAL A 120 -7.05 15.79 7.65
C VAL A 120 -7.09 16.65 6.39
N TYR A 121 -7.13 17.97 6.55
CA TYR A 121 -6.99 18.93 5.45
C TYR A 121 -5.65 18.76 4.71
N ASP A 122 -4.53 18.70 5.43
CA ASP A 122 -3.19 18.51 4.83
C ASP A 122 -3.02 17.12 4.20
N TRP A 123 -3.59 16.09 4.81
CA TRP A 123 -3.62 14.73 4.27
C TRP A 123 -4.44 14.64 2.97
N LEU A 124 -5.63 15.24 2.93
CA LEU A 124 -6.52 15.21 1.76
C LEU A 124 -6.00 16.01 0.56
N LYS A 125 -5.02 16.91 0.72
CA LYS A 125 -4.30 17.53 -0.41
C LYS A 125 -3.58 16.50 -1.29
N GLN A 126 -3.26 15.32 -0.77
CA GLN A 126 -2.64 14.25 -1.57
C GLN A 126 -3.61 13.66 -2.62
N ALA A 127 -4.92 13.92 -2.50
CA ALA A 127 -5.96 13.66 -3.50
C ALA A 127 -6.52 14.96 -4.15
N GLU A 128 -5.71 16.01 -4.25
CA GLU A 128 -6.08 17.23 -4.99
C GLU A 128 -6.38 16.92 -6.47
N ALA A 129 -5.72 15.92 -7.08
CA ALA A 129 -6.03 15.45 -8.43
C ALA A 129 -7.49 14.97 -8.54
N THR A 130 -7.91 14.04 -7.70
CA THR A 130 -9.32 13.61 -7.54
C THR A 130 -10.25 14.80 -7.38
N ARG A 131 -9.95 15.70 -6.44
CA ARG A 131 -10.81 16.84 -6.10
C ARG A 131 -10.94 17.84 -7.26
N ARG A 132 -9.88 18.00 -8.05
CA ARG A 132 -9.85 18.85 -9.25
C ARG A 132 -10.64 18.21 -10.39
N LEU A 133 -10.40 16.94 -10.67
CA LEU A 133 -11.07 16.16 -11.71
C LEU A 133 -12.59 16.14 -11.47
N VAL A 134 -13.03 15.76 -10.27
CA VAL A 134 -14.45 15.74 -9.89
C VAL A 134 -15.08 17.12 -10.06
N LYS A 135 -14.45 18.18 -9.53
CA LYS A 135 -14.98 19.55 -9.60
C LYS A 135 -15.08 20.08 -11.05
N ASP A 136 -14.15 19.72 -11.92
CA ASP A 136 -14.10 20.25 -13.28
C ASP A 136 -14.97 19.45 -14.26
N ASN A 137 -15.19 18.15 -14.04
CA ASN A 137 -15.89 17.30 -15.01
C ASN A 137 -17.31 16.88 -14.56
N TYR A 138 -17.56 16.71 -13.26
CA TYR A 138 -18.83 16.17 -12.72
C TYR A 138 -19.69 17.25 -12.06
N LYS A 139 -19.81 18.41 -12.72
CA LYS A 139 -20.46 19.61 -12.17
C LYS A 139 -21.97 19.47 -11.92
N ASP A 140 -22.61 18.57 -12.66
CA ASP A 140 -24.06 18.37 -12.64
C ASP A 140 -24.51 17.29 -11.61
N LEU A 141 -23.56 16.70 -10.88
CA LEU A 141 -23.83 15.75 -9.79
C LEU A 141 -23.76 16.45 -8.42
N GLU A 142 -24.67 16.07 -7.52
CA GLU A 142 -24.69 16.51 -6.13
C GLU A 142 -24.85 15.32 -5.15
N GLY A 143 -25.00 15.61 -3.85
CA GLY A 143 -25.45 14.62 -2.88
C GLY A 143 -24.50 13.43 -2.68
N GLU A 144 -25.05 12.22 -2.78
CA GLU A 144 -24.30 10.97 -2.68
C GLU A 144 -23.79 10.50 -4.06
N ASP A 145 -24.47 10.83 -5.17
CA ASP A 145 -24.00 10.51 -6.54
C ASP A 145 -22.60 11.12 -6.81
N LEU A 146 -22.42 12.39 -6.43
CA LEU A 146 -21.14 13.08 -6.47
C LEU A 146 -20.08 12.41 -5.56
N LEU A 147 -20.51 11.81 -4.44
CA LEU A 147 -19.60 11.06 -3.57
C LEU A 147 -19.18 9.73 -4.19
N GLU A 148 -20.09 8.97 -4.79
CA GLU A 148 -19.76 7.68 -5.41
C GLU A 148 -18.72 7.86 -6.51
N VAL A 149 -18.89 8.88 -7.37
CA VAL A 149 -17.87 9.31 -8.33
C VAL A 149 -16.57 9.73 -7.62
N THR A 150 -16.64 10.52 -6.54
CA THR A 150 -15.41 10.91 -5.79
C THR A 150 -14.68 9.70 -5.20
N VAL A 151 -15.39 8.65 -4.78
CA VAL A 151 -14.79 7.40 -4.29
C VAL A 151 -14.13 6.63 -5.44
N ALA A 152 -14.78 6.54 -6.61
CA ALA A 152 -14.22 5.88 -7.79
C ALA A 152 -12.97 6.61 -8.30
N GLU A 153 -13.05 7.91 -8.55
CA GLU A 153 -11.94 8.75 -9.01
C GLU A 153 -10.77 8.76 -8.02
N ASN A 154 -11.05 8.66 -6.72
CA ASN A 154 -10.01 8.51 -5.71
C ASN A 154 -9.24 7.20 -5.88
N VAL A 155 -9.93 6.08 -6.13
CA VAL A 155 -9.29 4.78 -6.39
C VAL A 155 -8.40 4.84 -7.63
N LEU A 156 -8.88 5.44 -8.73
CA LEU A 156 -8.09 5.62 -9.95
C LEU A 156 -6.84 6.48 -9.72
N THR A 157 -7.00 7.63 -9.05
CA THR A 157 -5.88 8.51 -8.65
C THR A 157 -4.82 7.77 -7.81
N GLN A 158 -5.21 6.81 -6.96
CA GLN A 158 -4.23 6.04 -6.18
C GLN A 158 -3.48 5.00 -7.03
N LEU A 159 -4.10 4.45 -8.08
CA LEU A 159 -3.42 3.58 -9.03
C LEU A 159 -2.36 4.38 -9.81
N GLU A 160 -2.69 5.60 -10.26
CA GLU A 160 -1.72 6.54 -10.86
C GLU A 160 -0.57 6.85 -9.90
N ASN A 161 -0.87 7.18 -8.65
CA ASN A 161 0.16 7.43 -7.64
C ASN A 161 1.08 6.22 -7.42
N LEU A 162 0.54 4.99 -7.42
CA LEU A 162 1.35 3.76 -7.34
C LEU A 162 2.34 3.64 -8.51
N HIS A 163 1.95 4.00 -9.75
CA HIS A 163 2.86 3.96 -10.90
C HIS A 163 4.10 4.87 -10.75
N THR A 164 4.08 5.87 -9.86
CA THR A 164 5.23 6.74 -9.57
C THR A 164 6.33 6.07 -8.74
N TYR A 165 6.03 4.98 -8.02
CA TYR A 165 7.00 4.30 -7.16
C TYR A 165 8.01 3.49 -7.98
N PRO A 166 9.34 3.66 -7.78
CA PRO A 166 10.37 2.96 -8.56
C PRO A 166 10.23 1.43 -8.56
N ILE A 167 9.88 0.83 -7.41
CA ILE A 167 9.67 -0.61 -7.28
C ILE A 167 8.40 -1.10 -8.00
N VAL A 168 7.31 -0.32 -7.98
CA VAL A 168 6.08 -0.62 -8.72
C VAL A 168 6.36 -0.57 -10.22
N ARG A 169 6.93 0.54 -10.71
CA ARG A 169 7.30 0.73 -12.12
C ARG A 169 8.23 -0.38 -12.63
N SER A 170 9.21 -0.79 -11.81
CA SER A 170 10.15 -1.86 -12.13
C SER A 170 9.48 -3.25 -12.18
N LYS A 171 8.58 -3.59 -11.25
CA LYS A 171 7.87 -4.88 -11.28
C LYS A 171 6.82 -4.96 -12.37
N LEU A 172 6.10 -3.86 -12.66
CA LEU A 172 5.14 -3.79 -13.77
C LEU A 172 5.83 -4.06 -15.11
N HIS A 173 6.95 -3.41 -15.40
CA HIS A 173 7.72 -3.64 -16.62
C HIS A 173 8.28 -5.08 -16.73
N GLN A 174 8.38 -5.81 -15.62
CA GLN A 174 8.77 -7.23 -15.59
C GLN A 174 7.57 -8.20 -15.68
N ASN A 175 6.33 -7.70 -15.75
CA ASN A 175 5.09 -8.48 -15.61
C ASN A 175 5.04 -9.31 -14.30
N LYS A 176 5.59 -8.75 -13.20
CA LYS A 176 5.65 -9.36 -11.84
C LYS A 176 4.80 -8.62 -10.82
N LEU A 177 3.85 -7.82 -11.29
CA LEU A 177 2.94 -7.04 -10.45
C LEU A 177 1.65 -6.78 -11.22
N SER A 178 0.52 -6.91 -10.54
CA SER A 178 -0.78 -6.43 -11.00
C SER A 178 -1.33 -5.43 -9.98
N LEU A 179 -1.92 -4.33 -10.46
CA LEU A 179 -2.68 -3.39 -9.65
C LEU A 179 -4.17 -3.63 -9.88
N HIS A 180 -5.00 -3.37 -8.88
CA HIS A 180 -6.45 -3.52 -8.95
C HIS A 180 -7.12 -2.36 -8.20
N GLY A 181 -8.11 -1.72 -8.83
CA GLY A 181 -8.96 -0.71 -8.19
C GLY A 181 -10.30 -1.33 -7.81
N TRP A 182 -10.65 -1.37 -6.53
CA TRP A 182 -11.89 -1.94 -6.00
C TRP A 182 -12.71 -0.88 -5.25
N ILE A 183 -14.04 -1.03 -5.25
CA ILE A 183 -14.98 -0.25 -4.44
C ILE A 183 -15.90 -1.23 -3.69
N TYR A 184 -15.87 -1.22 -2.36
CA TYR A 184 -16.77 -1.99 -1.52
C TYR A 184 -18.04 -1.21 -1.14
N ARG A 185 -19.21 -1.75 -1.50
CA ARG A 185 -20.53 -1.18 -1.16
C ARG A 185 -21.01 -1.73 0.17
N ILE A 186 -20.85 -0.95 1.24
CA ILE A 186 -21.15 -1.37 2.62
C ILE A 186 -22.62 -1.80 2.80
N GLU A 187 -23.53 -1.22 2.03
CA GLU A 187 -24.98 -1.44 2.13
C GLU A 187 -25.49 -2.72 1.45
N THR A 188 -24.82 -3.18 0.39
CA THR A 188 -25.18 -4.41 -0.36
C THR A 188 -24.24 -5.58 -0.08
N GLY A 189 -23.03 -5.30 0.44
CA GLY A 189 -21.95 -6.28 0.58
C GLY A 189 -21.19 -6.55 -0.73
N GLU A 190 -21.54 -5.86 -1.81
CA GLU A 190 -20.89 -6.03 -3.12
C GLU A 190 -19.51 -5.38 -3.16
N VAL A 191 -18.63 -5.92 -4.00
CA VAL A 191 -17.42 -5.25 -4.47
C VAL A 191 -17.57 -5.02 -5.97
N LEU A 192 -17.22 -3.83 -6.44
CA LEU A 192 -16.97 -3.54 -7.85
C LEU A 192 -15.45 -3.44 -8.07
N ALA A 193 -14.98 -3.79 -9.27
CA ALA A 193 -13.58 -3.70 -9.66
C ALA A 193 -13.43 -3.02 -11.01
N TYR A 194 -12.41 -2.17 -11.14
CA TYR A 194 -12.11 -1.42 -12.36
C TYR A 194 -11.58 -2.34 -13.47
N ASP A 195 -12.24 -2.33 -14.63
CA ASP A 195 -11.73 -2.91 -15.87
C ASP A 195 -11.10 -1.80 -16.72
N SER A 196 -9.80 -1.91 -17.00
CA SER A 196 -9.04 -0.90 -17.74
C SER A 196 -9.19 -0.97 -19.27
N VAL A 197 -9.91 -1.95 -19.80
CA VAL A 197 -10.29 -2.00 -21.22
C VAL A 197 -11.67 -1.34 -21.39
N LEU A 198 -12.60 -1.62 -20.49
CA LEU A 198 -13.94 -0.99 -20.48
C LEU A 198 -13.94 0.44 -19.91
N HIS A 199 -12.94 0.80 -19.10
CA HIS A 199 -12.86 2.06 -18.35
C HIS A 199 -14.05 2.25 -17.38
N ASP A 200 -14.47 1.17 -16.71
CA ASP A 200 -15.67 1.12 -15.87
C ASP A 200 -15.50 0.18 -14.65
N PHE A 201 -16.32 0.35 -13.62
CA PHE A 201 -16.33 -0.45 -12.40
C PHE A 201 -17.37 -1.57 -12.47
N VAL A 202 -16.91 -2.78 -12.82
CA VAL A 202 -17.75 -3.96 -13.08
C VAL A 202 -17.71 -4.98 -11.94
N ALA A 203 -18.55 -6.03 -12.02
CA ALA A 203 -18.51 -7.15 -11.08
C ALA A 203 -17.16 -7.91 -11.19
N PRO A 204 -16.43 -8.16 -10.08
CA PRO A 204 -15.11 -8.80 -10.10
C PRO A 204 -15.10 -10.18 -10.78
N HIS A 205 -14.21 -10.36 -11.75
CA HIS A 205 -13.92 -11.68 -12.33
C HIS A 205 -12.41 -11.93 -12.46
N SER A 206 -12.02 -13.21 -12.41
CA SER A 206 -10.63 -13.70 -12.46
C SER A 206 -9.90 -13.49 -13.80
N ARG A 207 -10.44 -12.63 -14.65
CA ARG A 207 -9.91 -12.25 -15.97
C ARG A 207 -10.00 -10.74 -16.24
N LEU A 208 -10.22 -9.92 -15.21
CA LEU A 208 -10.09 -8.48 -15.34
C LEU A 208 -8.65 -8.15 -15.78
N PRO A 209 -8.46 -7.31 -16.80
CA PRO A 209 -7.14 -6.82 -17.16
C PRO A 209 -6.62 -5.95 -16.01
N ALA A 210 -5.36 -6.15 -15.63
CA ALA A 210 -4.68 -5.16 -14.80
C ALA A 210 -4.60 -3.83 -15.58
N PRO A 211 -4.58 -2.66 -14.91
CA PRO A 211 -4.44 -1.36 -15.57
C PRO A 211 -3.26 -1.31 -16.54
N GLU A 212 -3.57 -1.45 -17.83
CA GLU A 212 -2.75 -0.95 -18.92
C GLU A 212 -2.61 0.56 -18.69
N PRO A 213 -1.42 1.09 -18.42
CA PRO A 213 -1.27 2.54 -18.35
C PRO A 213 -1.47 3.09 -19.76
N GLU A 214 -2.37 4.05 -19.95
CA GLU A 214 -2.57 4.73 -21.25
C GLU A 214 -1.27 5.32 -21.82
N TYR A 215 -0.27 5.53 -20.95
CA TYR A 215 1.15 5.64 -21.29
C TYR A 215 1.75 4.35 -21.89
N ASN A 216 1.07 3.78 -22.87
CA ASN A 216 1.60 2.84 -23.84
C ASN A 216 2.56 3.58 -24.78
N PHE A 217 3.73 3.93 -24.25
CA PHE A 217 4.95 3.89 -25.05
C PHE A 217 5.02 2.46 -25.59
N HIS A 218 4.68 2.30 -26.88
CA HIS A 218 4.60 1.01 -27.55
C HIS A 218 5.74 0.05 -27.16
N PRO A 219 5.50 -1.27 -27.15
CA PRO A 219 6.56 -2.28 -27.17
C PRO A 219 7.27 -2.29 -28.54
N SER A 220 7.87 -1.16 -28.93
CA SER A 220 8.48 -0.90 -30.23
C SER A 220 9.98 -0.59 -30.12
N CYS A 221 10.67 -1.29 -29.23
CA CYS A 221 12.01 -1.79 -29.53
C CYS A 221 12.31 -3.03 -28.68
N GLU A 222 12.65 -4.15 -29.33
CA GLU A 222 13.51 -5.13 -28.67
C GLU A 222 14.86 -4.45 -28.41
N ILE A 223 15.13 -4.06 -27.16
CA ILE A 223 16.46 -3.59 -26.77
C ILE A 223 17.41 -4.79 -26.81
N LYS A 224 17.96 -5.04 -28.00
CA LYS A 224 19.08 -5.96 -28.21
C LYS A 224 20.18 -5.57 -27.24
N LYS A 225 20.59 -6.50 -26.38
CA LYS A 225 21.51 -6.27 -25.24
C LYS A 225 22.91 -5.76 -25.59
N GLU A 226 23.16 -5.51 -26.88
CA GLU A 226 24.44 -5.14 -27.48
C GLU A 226 24.42 -3.72 -28.06
N GLN A 227 23.26 -3.09 -28.25
CA GLN A 227 23.16 -1.69 -28.65
C GLN A 227 23.06 -0.78 -27.42
N ALA A 228 24.22 -0.43 -26.88
CA ALA A 228 24.33 0.71 -25.97
C ALA A 228 23.84 1.99 -26.67
N PHE A 229 23.14 2.85 -25.93
CA PHE A 229 22.75 4.16 -26.43
C PHE A 229 23.98 4.93 -26.90
N THR A 230 24.02 5.30 -28.18
CA THR A 230 25.09 6.11 -28.77
C THR A 230 24.97 7.56 -28.31
N VAL A 231 25.44 7.81 -27.09
CA VAL A 231 25.69 9.16 -26.58
C VAL A 231 26.62 9.86 -27.57
N ALA A 232 26.13 10.91 -28.22
CA ALA A 232 26.97 11.78 -29.04
C ALA A 232 28.11 12.32 -28.17
N GLN A 233 29.35 12.16 -28.63
CA GLN A 233 30.57 12.43 -27.85
C GLN A 233 30.48 13.81 -27.16
N PRO A 234 30.56 13.89 -25.82
CA PRO A 234 30.50 15.16 -25.12
C PRO A 234 31.72 16.02 -25.48
N TYR A 235 31.46 17.32 -25.68
CA TYR A 235 32.48 18.29 -26.11
C TYR A 235 33.63 18.33 -25.09
N ILE A 236 34.83 17.92 -25.50
CA ILE A 236 35.98 17.80 -24.60
C ILE A 236 36.45 19.20 -24.20
N SER A 237 36.15 19.59 -22.96
CA SER A 237 36.75 20.73 -22.27
C SER A 237 37.68 20.21 -21.16
N SER A 238 38.97 20.47 -21.30
CA SER A 238 40.02 19.92 -20.45
C SER A 238 40.25 20.72 -19.15
N THR A 239 40.34 20.02 -18.03
CA THR A 239 41.22 20.38 -16.89
C THR A 239 41.52 19.12 -16.05
N GLU A 240 42.61 19.14 -15.26
CA GLU A 240 43.23 17.93 -14.69
C GLU A 240 43.21 17.85 -13.16
N LYS A 241 43.25 16.60 -12.62
CA LYS A 241 43.85 16.16 -11.32
C LYS A 241 43.22 16.78 -10.02
N SER A 242 43.11 16.10 -8.87
CA SER A 242 44.07 15.16 -8.27
C SER A 242 43.50 14.36 -7.06
N LYS A 243 43.77 13.04 -7.04
CA LYS A 243 44.17 12.16 -5.91
C LYS A 243 43.57 12.26 -4.47
N LYS A 244 43.17 11.07 -3.97
CA LYS A 244 43.38 10.47 -2.61
C LYS A 244 42.60 11.02 -1.39
N SER A 245 42.39 10.29 -0.27
CA SER A 245 42.30 8.83 0.03
C SER A 245 42.00 8.56 1.53
N SER A 246 41.35 7.43 1.88
CA SER A 246 41.49 6.62 3.15
C SER A 246 41.19 7.29 4.53
N SER A 247 40.78 6.62 5.63
CA SER A 247 40.29 5.24 5.92
C SER A 247 39.98 5.06 7.44
N ASN A 248 39.10 4.11 7.81
CA ASN A 248 39.13 3.28 9.06
C ASN A 248 38.96 3.93 10.46
N ALA A 249 38.62 3.22 11.57
CA ALA A 249 37.82 1.98 11.80
C ALA A 249 37.63 1.65 13.32
N ASN A 250 36.60 0.83 13.63
CA ASN A 250 36.48 -0.22 14.69
C ASN A 250 36.49 0.06 16.22
N GLY A 251 35.77 -0.83 16.95
CA GLY A 251 35.76 -1.07 18.42
C GLY A 251 34.33 -1.11 19.00
N HIS A 252 33.67 -2.21 19.42
CA HIS A 252 33.95 -3.31 20.39
C HIS A 252 34.03 -2.86 21.87
N SER A 253 33.45 -3.54 22.89
CA SER A 253 32.56 -4.73 22.96
C SER A 253 32.02 -4.97 24.41
N SER A 254 31.02 -5.86 24.60
CA SER A 254 30.77 -6.75 25.82
C SER A 254 30.55 -6.12 27.23
N SER A 255 29.81 -6.68 28.20
CA SER A 255 28.88 -7.85 28.28
C SER A 255 28.09 -7.90 29.63
N SER A 256 27.07 -8.78 29.70
CA SER A 256 26.54 -9.54 30.88
C SER A 256 26.01 -8.84 32.16
N GLN A 257 24.67 -8.91 32.34
CA GLN A 257 23.85 -9.57 33.40
C GLN A 257 24.47 -9.96 34.78
N PRO A 258 23.69 -10.18 35.87
CA PRO A 258 22.27 -10.66 35.95
C PRO A 258 21.41 -9.87 36.99
N SER A 259 20.19 -10.21 37.50
CA SER A 259 19.04 -11.11 37.16
C SER A 259 17.83 -10.76 38.07
N HIS A 260 16.58 -11.01 37.65
CA HIS A 260 15.43 -11.34 38.53
C HIS A 260 14.29 -12.01 37.72
N ASP A 261 13.53 -12.92 38.34
CA ASP A 261 12.55 -13.78 37.65
C ASP A 261 11.25 -13.10 37.17
N SER A 262 10.82 -13.44 35.95
CA SER A 262 9.43 -13.81 35.66
C SER A 262 9.29 -14.48 34.26
N HIS A 263 8.39 -15.46 34.20
CA HIS A 263 7.95 -16.26 33.04
C HIS A 263 8.37 -15.80 31.62
N LEU A 264 9.46 -16.36 31.08
CA LEU A 264 9.65 -16.89 29.71
C LEU A 264 11.13 -17.30 29.54
N SER A 265 11.43 -18.31 28.71
CA SER A 265 12.83 -18.75 28.52
C SER A 265 13.62 -17.78 27.62
N SER A 266 14.95 -17.73 27.77
CA SER A 266 15.83 -16.84 27.00
C SER A 266 15.70 -17.01 25.48
N GLN A 267 15.47 -18.25 25.01
CA GLN A 267 15.26 -18.54 23.59
C GLN A 267 13.91 -18.04 23.06
N GLN A 268 12.90 -17.85 23.92
CA GLN A 268 11.63 -17.24 23.54
C GLN A 268 11.76 -15.71 23.49
N TRP A 269 12.49 -15.10 24.43
CA TRP A 269 12.77 -13.66 24.43
C TRP A 269 13.55 -13.19 23.20
N GLU A 270 14.60 -13.90 22.77
CA GLU A 270 15.35 -13.51 21.57
C GLU A 270 14.53 -13.56 20.27
N ARG A 271 13.51 -14.43 20.19
CA ARG A 271 12.63 -14.54 19.02
C ARG A 271 11.64 -13.39 18.91
N ILE A 272 11.20 -12.82 20.03
CA ILE A 272 10.24 -11.70 20.05
C ILE A 272 10.93 -10.37 19.68
N TYR A 273 12.20 -10.19 20.07
CA TYR A 273 12.91 -8.92 19.87
C TYR A 273 13.75 -8.83 18.58
N ARG A 274 14.07 -9.96 17.92
CA ARG A 274 14.75 -9.96 16.63
C ARG A 274 13.72 -10.05 15.49
N GLY A 275 13.22 -8.88 15.07
CA GLY A 275 12.45 -8.75 13.83
C GLY A 275 13.18 -9.38 12.63
N SER A 276 12.41 -9.94 11.71
CA SER A 276 12.87 -10.92 10.71
C SER A 276 14.16 -10.55 9.97
N TYR A 277 15.21 -11.33 10.18
CA TYR A 277 16.46 -11.28 9.41
C TYR A 277 16.85 -12.67 8.89
N ARG A 278 16.35 -12.98 7.69
CA ARG A 278 16.95 -13.90 6.70
C ARG A 278 16.29 -13.70 5.35
#